data_AF-A0A3D2FZK1-F1
#
_entry.id   AF-A0A3D2FZK1-F1
#
_cell.length_a   1.000
_cell.length_b   1.000
_cell.length_c   1.000
_cell.angle_alpha   90.00
_cell.angle_beta   90.00
_cell.angle_gamma   90.00
#
_symmetry.space_group_name_H-M   'P 1'
#
loop_
_entity.id
_entity.type
_entity.pdbx_description
1 polymer ?
#
loop_
_entity_poly.entity_id
_entity_poly.type
_entity_poly.pdbx_seq_one_letter_code
_entity_poly.pdbx_strand_id
1 'polypeptide(L)' 'CNWGIATQNPELVKRLDPDVGAERLVNLVTAWKREIKEMMGGMGINSIEALRGNRVMLRGIGLTEKELEILGVAHAGE' A
#
# COMPACT_ATOMS: atom_id res chain seq x y z
N CYS A 1 -12.68 -20.44 10.82
CA CYS A 1 -11.33 -19.83 10.70
C CYS A 1 -10.35 -20.63 11.56
N ASN A 2 -9.42 -21.38 10.96
CA ASN A 2 -8.48 -22.26 11.70
C ASN A 2 -7.53 -21.49 12.64
N TRP A 3 -7.32 -20.20 12.34
CA TRP A 3 -6.47 -19.29 13.11
C TRP A 3 -7.20 -18.55 14.24
N GLY A 4 -8.51 -18.78 14.44
CA GLY A 4 -9.26 -18.13 15.53
C GLY A 4 -9.70 -16.68 15.27
N ILE A 5 -9.28 -16.07 14.16
CA ILE A 5 -9.50 -14.63 13.87
C ILE A 5 -10.96 -14.31 13.54
N ALA A 6 -11.57 -15.07 12.63
CA ALA A 6 -12.95 -14.86 12.16
C ALA A 6 -13.81 -16.08 12.50
N THR A 7 -14.00 -16.34 13.79
CA THR A 7 -14.82 -17.45 14.30
C THR A 7 -15.24 -17.22 15.75
N GLN A 8 -16.39 -17.77 16.14
CA GLN A 8 -16.89 -17.72 17.52
C GLN A 8 -16.62 -19.01 18.32
N ASN A 9 -15.88 -19.99 17.76
CA ASN A 9 -15.54 -21.22 18.49
C ASN A 9 -14.53 -20.92 19.62
N PRO A 10 -14.88 -21.14 20.91
CA PRO A 10 -14.03 -20.75 22.04
C PRO A 10 -12.63 -21.38 22.02
N GLU A 11 -12.50 -22.64 21.57
CA GLU A 11 -11.21 -23.35 21.54
C GLU A 11 -10.26 -22.82 20.46
N LEU A 12 -10.80 -22.12 19.44
CA LEU A 12 -10.00 -21.44 18.42
C LEU A 12 -9.67 -20.01 18.83
N VAL A 13 -10.61 -19.30 19.45
CA VAL A 13 -10.42 -17.90 19.89
C VAL A 13 -9.36 -17.79 20.99
N LYS A 14 -9.33 -18.75 21.95
CA LYS A 14 -8.34 -18.80 23.03
C LYS A 14 -6.89 -18.87 22.56
N ARG A 15 -6.64 -19.20 21.29
CA ARG A 15 -5.29 -19.27 20.70
C ARG A 15 -4.71 -17.89 20.38
N LEU A 16 -5.56 -16.87 20.34
CA LEU A 16 -5.17 -15.51 20.02
C LEU A 16 -4.71 -14.78 21.29
N ASP A 17 -3.62 -14.05 21.15
CA ASP A 17 -3.18 -13.04 22.10
C ASP A 17 -3.47 -11.65 21.48
N PRO A 18 -4.48 -10.92 21.98
CA PRO A 18 -4.85 -9.61 21.45
C PRO A 18 -3.76 -8.56 21.56
N ASP A 19 -2.92 -8.62 22.61
CA ASP A 19 -1.87 -7.62 22.85
C ASP A 19 -0.74 -7.80 21.83
N VAL A 20 -0.31 -9.04 21.60
CA VAL A 20 0.64 -9.37 20.54
C VAL A 20 0.07 -9.05 19.15
N GLY A 21 -1.22 -9.31 18.94
CA GLY A 21 -1.92 -8.96 17.69
C GLY A 21 -1.92 -7.45 17.43
N ALA A 22 -2.21 -6.65 18.45
CA ALA A 22 -2.19 -5.19 18.37
C ALA A 22 -0.78 -4.65 18.09
N GLU A 23 0.25 -5.16 18.78
CA GLU A 23 1.64 -4.79 18.53
C GLU A 23 2.03 -5.05 17.07
N ARG A 24 1.71 -6.25 16.55
CA ARG A 24 1.98 -6.61 15.15
C ARG A 24 1.27 -5.70 14.16
N LEU A 25 0.01 -5.34 14.43
CA LEU A 25 -0.75 -4.42 13.59
C LEU A 25 -0.11 -3.03 13.57
N VAL A 26 0.27 -2.50 14.73
CA VAL A 26 0.93 -1.18 14.84
C VAL A 26 2.27 -1.19 14.11
N ASN A 27 3.04 -2.27 14.25
CA ASN A 27 4.31 -2.43 13.54
C ASN A 27 4.12 -2.46 12.02
N LEU A 28 3.11 -3.19 11.52
CA LEU A 28 2.78 -3.25 10.10
C LEU A 28 2.43 -1.88 9.53
N VAL A 29 1.48 -1.16 10.16
CA VAL A 29 1.05 0.17 9.70
C VAL A 29 2.19 1.18 9.81
N THR A 30 3.04 1.06 10.82
CA THR A 30 4.23 1.92 10.99
C THR A 30 5.25 1.68 9.89
N ALA A 31 5.51 0.42 9.52
CA ALA A 31 6.41 0.08 8.41
C ALA A 31 5.88 0.63 7.09
N TRP A 32 4.59 0.40 6.77
CA TRP A 32 3.96 0.96 5.56
C TRP A 32 4.04 2.49 5.51
N LYS A 33 3.82 3.18 6.64
CA LYS A 33 3.97 4.63 6.72
C LYS A 33 5.39 5.08 6.37
N ARG A 34 6.44 4.33 6.78
CA ARG A 34 7.84 4.66 6.46
C ARG A 34 8.12 4.45 4.98
N GLU A 35 7.77 3.30 4.43
CA GLU A 35 7.92 2.97 3.01
C GLU A 35 7.22 4.00 2.10
N ILE A 36 5.98 4.36 2.42
CA ILE A 36 5.24 5.38 1.66
C ILE A 36 5.96 6.73 1.71
N LYS A 37 6.47 7.13 2.89
CA LYS A 37 7.24 8.38 3.01
C LYS A 37 8.54 8.36 2.22
N GLU A 38 9.23 7.22 2.18
CA GLU A 38 10.46 7.06 1.41
C GLU A 38 10.17 7.14 -0.10
N MET A 39 9.14 6.44 -0.59
CA MET A 39 8.68 6.53 -1.97
C MET A 39 8.29 7.97 -2.35
N MET A 40 7.50 8.65 -1.50
CA MET A 40 7.12 10.05 -1.72
C MET A 40 8.34 10.97 -1.72
N GLY A 41 9.30 10.75 -0.82
CA GLY A 41 10.56 11.49 -0.76
C GLY A 41 11.38 11.32 -2.04
N GLY A 42 11.46 10.09 -2.58
CA GLY A 42 12.11 9.81 -3.88
C GLY A 42 11.42 10.49 -5.06
N MET A 43 10.11 10.75 -4.96
CA MET A 43 9.34 11.50 -5.94
C MET A 43 9.41 13.03 -5.75
N GLY A 44 10.03 13.52 -4.67
CA GLY A 44 10.06 14.94 -4.32
C GLY A 44 8.74 15.48 -3.77
N ILE A 45 7.86 14.62 -3.27
CA ILE A 45 6.53 14.97 -2.76
C ILE A 45 6.54 14.93 -1.23
N ASN A 46 5.90 15.92 -0.58
CA ASN A 46 5.90 16.05 0.88
C ASN A 46 4.51 15.91 1.55
N SER A 47 3.45 15.68 0.77
CA SER A 47 2.07 15.52 1.28
C SER A 47 1.31 14.42 0.55
N ILE A 48 0.38 13.76 1.25
CA ILE A 48 -0.45 12.70 0.67
C ILE A 48 -1.39 13.28 -0.39
N GLU A 49 -1.83 14.52 -0.19
CA GLU A 49 -2.67 15.27 -1.12
C GLU A 49 -1.98 15.46 -2.47
N ALA A 50 -0.65 15.69 -2.47
CA ALA A 50 0.14 15.83 -3.69
C ALA A 50 0.48 14.48 -4.36
N LEU A 51 0.41 13.38 -3.62
CA LEU A 51 0.52 12.02 -4.18
C LEU A 51 -0.80 11.58 -4.82
N ARG A 52 -1.94 11.92 -4.22
CA ARG A 52 -3.26 11.42 -4.61
C ARG A 52 -3.63 11.88 -6.03
N GLY A 53 -3.78 10.92 -6.94
CA GLY A 53 -4.15 11.18 -8.34
C GLY A 53 -2.99 11.71 -9.20
N ASN A 54 -1.80 11.89 -8.62
CA ASN A 54 -0.61 12.27 -9.34
C ASN A 54 -0.10 11.07 -10.14
N ARG A 55 -0.06 11.23 -11.47
CA ARG A 55 0.40 10.21 -12.42
C ARG A 55 1.77 10.52 -13.01
N VAL A 56 2.38 11.65 -12.63
CA VAL A 56 3.62 12.16 -13.22
C VAL A 56 4.78 11.17 -13.08
N MET A 57 4.81 10.37 -12.02
CA MET A 57 5.86 9.38 -11.78
C MET A 57 5.48 7.95 -12.24
N LEU A 58 4.28 7.75 -12.80
CA LEU A 58 3.89 6.47 -13.39
C LEU A 58 4.42 6.38 -14.82
N ARG A 59 4.85 5.18 -15.22
CA ARG A 59 5.34 4.91 -16.57
C ARG A 59 4.70 3.67 -17.15
N GLY A 60 4.19 3.78 -18.37
CA GLY A 60 3.62 2.66 -19.12
C GLY A 60 4.70 1.84 -19.81
N ILE A 61 4.57 0.52 -19.75
CA ILE A 61 5.46 -0.43 -20.42
C ILE A 61 4.57 -1.35 -21.28
N GLY A 62 4.86 -1.46 -22.56
CA GLY A 62 4.09 -2.30 -23.48
C GLY A 62 2.68 -1.78 -23.78
N LEU A 63 2.44 -0.48 -23.59
CA LEU A 63 1.19 0.18 -23.92
C LEU A 63 1.32 0.91 -25.27
N THR A 64 0.25 0.91 -26.04
CA THR A 64 0.11 1.75 -27.23
C THR A 64 -0.02 3.22 -26.85
N GLU A 65 0.27 4.11 -27.80
CA GLU A 65 0.10 5.56 -27.60
C GLU A 65 -1.33 5.92 -27.14
N LYS A 66 -2.35 5.25 -27.69
CA LYS A 66 -3.74 5.54 -27.31
C LYS A 66 -4.04 5.15 -25.86
N GLU A 67 -3.47 4.04 -25.39
CA GLU A 67 -3.61 3.62 -24.00
C GLU A 67 -2.89 4.56 -23.03
N LEU A 68 -1.69 5.01 -23.38
CA LEU A 68 -0.95 6.03 -22.61
C LEU A 68 -1.72 7.34 -22.50
N GLU A 69 -2.32 7.81 -23.60
CA GLU A 69 -3.15 9.02 -23.64
C GLU A 69 -4.39 8.87 -22.74
N ILE A 70 -5.12 7.76 -22.88
CA ILE A 70 -6.33 7.49 -22.07
C ILE A 70 -5.99 7.42 -20.57
N LEU A 71 -4.86 6.79 -20.22
CA LEU A 71 -4.42 6.65 -18.83
C LEU A 71 -3.72 7.90 -18.31
N GLY A 72 -3.30 8.83 -19.17
CA GLY A 72 -2.56 10.04 -18.79
C GLY A 72 -1.23 9.73 -18.11
N VAL A 73 -0.46 8.79 -18.68
CA VAL A 73 0.85 8.35 -18.19
C VAL A 73 1.88 8.37 -19.32
N ALA A 74 3.15 8.64 -19.01
CA ALA A 74 4.24 8.66 -19.99
C ALA A 74 4.79 7.25 -20.27
N HIS A 75 5.47 7.06 -21.40
CA HIS A 75 6.15 5.80 -21.71
C HIS A 75 7.43 5.64 -20.89
N ALA A 76 7.78 4.42 -20.49
CA ALA A 76 9.05 4.16 -19.81
C ALA A 76 10.25 4.49 -20.74
N GLY A 77 11.11 5.43 -20.32
CA GLY A 77 12.24 5.92 -21.11
C GLY A 77 12.05 7.34 -21.67
N GLU A 78 10.85 7.91 -21.47
CA GLU A 78 10.52 9.33 -21.65
C GLU A 78 10.40 10.02 -20.29
#